data_AF-A0A7L9FIT3-F1
#
_entry.id   AF-A0A7L9FIT3-F1
#
_cell.length_a   1.000
_cell.length_b   1.000
_cell.length_c   1.000
_cell.angle_alpha   90.00
_cell.angle_beta   90.00
_cell.angle_gamma   90.00
#
_symmetry.space_group_name_H-M   'P 1'
#
loop_
_entity.id
_entity.type
_entity.pdbx_description
1 polymer ?
#
loop_
_entity_poly.entity_id
_entity_poly.type
_entity_poly.pdbx_seq_one_letter_code
_entity_poly.pdbx_strand_id
1 'polypeptide(L)'
;MTGPEDLLNRAVQAASQASRERVEKSQVEGLLSFLNERNDVNELLFYIMRQSARGSIGRNTARLLVEHIRGIKGDVESVRRYLGYFKWAYEVVEKNRITSPLDNFNKLVDAFLKR
;
A
#
# COMPACT_ATOMS: atom_id res chain seq x y z
N MET A 1 2.03 -4.90 -19.72
CA MET A 1 2.40 -5.87 -18.66
C MET A 1 2.78 -5.07 -17.44
N THR A 2 2.16 -5.28 -16.28
CA THR A 2 2.64 -4.73 -15.01
C THR A 2 3.79 -5.61 -14.52
N GLY A 3 5.02 -5.17 -14.74
CA GLY A 3 6.21 -5.89 -14.27
C GLY A 3 6.35 -5.82 -12.74
N PRO A 4 7.21 -6.65 -12.14
CA PRO A 4 7.42 -6.66 -10.68
C PRO A 4 7.87 -5.30 -10.12
N GLU A 5 8.61 -4.52 -10.90
CA GLU A 5 9.03 -3.15 -10.55
C GLU A 5 7.86 -2.18 -10.41
N ASP A 6 6.82 -2.33 -11.24
CA ASP A 6 5.62 -1.49 -11.16
C ASP A 6 4.84 -1.73 -9.86
N LEU A 7 4.78 -2.97 -9.36
CA LEU A 7 4.17 -3.29 -8.07
C LEU A 7 4.92 -2.63 -6.90
N LEU A 8 6.26 -2.68 -6.93
CA LEU A 8 7.10 -2.04 -5.92
C LEU A 8 6.91 -0.52 -5.91
N ASN A 9 6.92 0.12 -7.08
CA ASN A 9 6.77 1.57 -7.18
C ASN A 9 5.41 2.04 -6.65
N ARG A 10 4.33 1.37 -7.06
CA ARG A 10 2.97 1.65 -6.56
C ARG A 10 2.83 1.41 -5.06
N ALA A 11 3.49 0.38 -4.54
CA ALA A 11 3.48 0.07 -3.11
C ALA A 11 4.17 1.17 -2.29
N VAL A 12 5.34 1.63 -2.75
CA VAL A 12 6.07 2.73 -2.11
C VAL A 12 5.28 4.02 -2.15
N GLN A 13 4.65 4.34 -3.28
CA GLN A 13 3.81 5.52 -3.41
C GLN A 13 2.65 5.51 -2.40
N ALA A 14 1.92 4.39 -2.32
CA ALA A 14 0.83 4.24 -1.36
C ALA A 14 1.33 4.29 0.10
N ALA A 15 2.47 3.67 0.39
CA ALA A 15 3.08 3.67 1.73
C ALA A 15 3.50 5.08 2.18
N SER A 16 4.12 5.84 1.28
CA SER A 16 4.49 7.24 1.55
C SER A 16 3.26 8.10 1.86
N GLN A 17 2.17 7.91 1.10
CA GLN A 17 0.91 8.62 1.35
C GLN A 17 0.28 8.19 2.69
N ALA A 18 0.25 6.89 2.98
CA ALA A 18 -0.31 6.34 4.22
C ALA A 18 0.41 6.88 5.46
N SER A 19 1.74 7.00 5.41
CA SER A 19 2.54 7.57 6.50
C SER A 19 2.20 9.05 6.72
N ARG A 20 2.07 9.83 5.64
CA ARG A 20 1.67 11.25 5.71
C ARG A 20 0.26 11.43 6.29
N GLU A 21 -0.65 10.52 5.98
CA GLU A 21 -2.02 10.49 6.52
C GLU A 21 -2.10 9.84 7.91
N ARG A 22 -0.97 9.38 8.47
CA ARG A 22 -0.87 8.72 9.80
C ARG A 22 -1.82 7.54 9.95
N VAL A 23 -1.96 6.75 8.88
CA VAL A 23 -2.80 5.55 8.89
C VAL A 23 -2.31 4.59 9.98
N GLU A 24 -3.18 4.06 10.83
CA GLU A 24 -2.72 3.15 11.87
C GLU A 24 -2.12 1.87 11.27
N LYS A 25 -1.05 1.36 11.90
CA LYS A 25 -0.38 0.11 11.46
C LYS A 25 -1.36 -1.07 11.39
N SER A 26 -2.33 -1.11 12.29
CA SER A 26 -3.42 -2.11 12.34
C SER A 26 -4.24 -2.13 11.05
N GLN A 27 -4.49 -0.96 10.44
CA GLN A 27 -5.23 -0.85 9.18
C GLN A 27 -4.41 -1.39 8.01
N VAL A 28 -3.10 -1.10 7.98
CA VAL A 28 -2.18 -1.63 6.95
C VAL A 28 -2.09 -3.15 7.02
N GLU A 29 -1.94 -3.71 8.23
CA GLU A 29 -1.94 -5.16 8.44
C GLU A 29 -3.29 -5.79 8.10
N GLY A 30 -4.39 -5.13 8.47
CA GLY A 30 -5.75 -5.58 8.21
C GLY A 30 -6.06 -5.79 6.73
N LEU A 31 -5.49 -5.00 5.82
CA LEU A 31 -5.68 -5.17 4.37
C LEU A 31 -5.17 -6.52 3.86
N LEU A 32 -3.94 -6.88 4.26
CA LEU A 32 -3.32 -8.13 3.83
C LEU A 32 -4.00 -9.33 4.49
N SER A 33 -4.33 -9.23 5.78
CA SER A 33 -5.10 -10.27 6.49
C SER A 33 -6.46 -10.51 5.84
N PHE A 34 -7.19 -9.44 5.52
CA PHE A 34 -8.49 -9.55 4.86
C PHE A 34 -8.40 -10.26 3.50
N LEU A 35 -7.41 -9.91 2.67
CA LEU A 35 -7.23 -10.60 1.38
C LEU A 35 -6.83 -12.07 1.56
N ASN A 36 -6.02 -12.39 2.56
CA ASN A 36 -5.62 -13.77 2.82
C ASN A 36 -6.79 -14.63 3.31
N GLU A 37 -7.69 -14.05 4.10
CA GLU A 37 -8.89 -14.76 4.61
C GLU A 37 -9.96 -14.93 3.54
N ARG A 38 -10.25 -13.87 2.76
CA ARG A 38 -11.34 -13.88 1.78
C ARG A 38 -10.93 -14.39 0.42
N ASN A 39 -9.66 -14.23 0.06
CA ASN A 39 -9.11 -14.59 -1.24
C ASN A 39 -9.91 -14.00 -2.43
N ASP A 40 -10.50 -12.80 -2.25
CA ASP A 40 -11.31 -12.10 -3.26
C ASP A 40 -10.91 -10.62 -3.35
N VAL A 41 -10.56 -10.18 -4.56
CA VAL A 41 -10.09 -8.80 -4.82
C VAL A 41 -11.24 -7.79 -4.79
N ASN A 42 -12.43 -8.16 -5.23
CA ASN A 42 -13.58 -7.25 -5.21
C ASN A 42 -14.04 -6.98 -3.77
N GLU A 43 -14.05 -8.01 -2.92
CA GLU A 43 -14.30 -7.83 -1.49
C GLU A 43 -13.24 -6.91 -0.85
N LEU A 44 -11.96 -7.08 -1.21
CA LEU A 44 -10.89 -6.20 -0.73
C LEU A 44 -11.11 -4.74 -1.15
N LEU A 45 -11.51 -4.49 -2.40
CA LEU A 45 -11.81 -3.14 -2.88
C LEU A 45 -12.96 -2.51 -2.09
N PHE A 46 -14.04 -3.25 -1.85
CA PHE A 46 -15.14 -2.79 -0.99
C PHE A 46 -14.68 -2.54 0.45
N TYR A 47 -13.83 -3.41 0.99
CA TYR A 47 -13.26 -3.25 2.32
C TYR A 47 -12.46 -1.94 2.43
N ILE A 48 -11.55 -1.65 1.48
CA ILE A 48 -10.77 -0.41 1.46
C ILE A 48 -11.68 0.83 1.40
N MET A 49 -12.66 0.84 0.50
CA MET A 49 -13.61 1.95 0.37
C MET A 49 -14.39 2.17 1.69
N ARG A 50 -14.83 1.08 2.34
CA ARG A 50 -15.51 1.13 3.63
C ARG A 50 -14.61 1.64 4.75
N GLN A 51 -13.34 1.22 4.82
CA GLN A 51 -12.41 1.73 5.84
C GLN A 51 -12.15 3.23 5.66
N SER A 52 -12.11 3.71 4.41
CA SER A 52 -11.98 5.15 4.15
C SER A 52 -13.23 5.93 4.54
N ALA A 53 -14.42 5.42 4.22
CA ALA A 53 -15.68 6.04 4.64
C ALA A 53 -15.82 6.14 6.18
N ARG A 54 -15.17 5.23 6.92
CA ARG A 54 -15.10 5.24 8.40
C ARG A 54 -14.02 6.16 8.97
N GLY A 55 -13.20 6.77 8.13
CA GLY A 55 -12.06 7.58 8.55
C GLY A 55 -10.85 6.79 9.04
N SER A 56 -10.86 5.45 8.94
CA SER A 56 -9.75 4.59 9.39
C SER A 56 -8.59 4.57 8.40
N ILE A 57 -8.85 4.75 7.10
CA ILE A 57 -7.84 4.95 6.07
C ILE A 57 -8.06 6.32 5.43
N GLY A 58 -7.00 7.12 5.35
CA GLY A 58 -7.06 8.43 4.70
C GLY A 58 -7.52 8.34 3.24
N ARG A 59 -8.24 9.38 2.79
CA ARG A 59 -8.92 9.37 1.47
C ARG A 59 -7.94 9.16 0.32
N ASN A 60 -6.77 9.78 0.35
CA ASN A 60 -5.81 9.65 -0.75
C ASN A 60 -5.13 8.29 -0.74
N THR A 61 -4.81 7.75 0.44
CA THR A 61 -4.29 6.38 0.58
C THR A 61 -5.28 5.37 0.02
N ALA A 62 -6.56 5.46 0.41
CA ALA A 62 -7.59 4.55 -0.09
C ALA A 62 -7.76 4.65 -1.61
N ARG A 63 -7.74 5.87 -2.15
CA ARG A 63 -7.80 6.10 -3.60
C ARG A 63 -6.64 5.44 -4.33
N LEU A 64 -5.40 5.65 -3.88
CA LEU A 64 -4.20 5.03 -4.47
C LEU A 64 -4.29 3.51 -4.41
N LEU A 65 -4.66 2.94 -3.27
CA LEU A 65 -4.82 1.49 -3.12
C LEU A 65 -5.84 0.94 -4.13
N VAL A 66 -7.02 1.56 -4.25
CA VAL A 66 -8.05 1.13 -5.21
C VAL A 66 -7.58 1.26 -6.66
N GLU A 67 -6.98 2.40 -7.03
CA GLU A 67 -6.45 2.63 -8.38
C GLU A 67 -5.37 1.61 -8.74
N HIS A 68 -4.42 1.37 -7.83
CA HIS A 68 -3.34 0.42 -8.03
C HIS A 68 -3.87 -1.01 -8.16
N ILE A 69 -4.72 -1.46 -7.23
CA ILE A 69 -5.28 -2.81 -7.22
C ILE A 69 -6.10 -3.06 -8.50
N ARG A 70 -6.95 -2.12 -8.93
CA ARG A 70 -7.69 -2.23 -10.20
C ARG A 70 -6.77 -2.27 -11.42
N GLY A 71 -5.62 -1.62 -11.33
CA GLY A 71 -4.61 -1.59 -12.40
C GLY A 71 -3.73 -2.85 -12.46
N ILE A 72 -3.76 -3.72 -11.45
CA ILE A 72 -3.06 -5.01 -11.46
C ILE A 72 -3.86 -5.95 -12.34
N LYS A 73 -3.40 -6.13 -13.59
CA LYS A 73 -3.93 -7.16 -14.49
C LYS A 73 -3.38 -8.52 -14.02
N GLY A 74 -4.03 -9.14 -13.06
CA GLY A 74 -3.52 -10.37 -12.46
C GLY A 74 -4.48 -11.03 -11.49
N ASP A 75 -4.06 -12.19 -11.00
CA ASP A 75 -4.72 -12.99 -9.98
C ASP A 75 -4.60 -12.36 -8.57
N VAL A 76 -5.32 -12.95 -7.62
CA VAL A 76 -5.28 -12.58 -6.19
C VAL A 76 -3.85 -12.54 -5.65
N GLU A 77 -2.98 -13.42 -6.15
CA GLU A 77 -1.57 -13.50 -5.74
C GLU A 77 -0.78 -12.24 -6.09
N SER A 78 -1.04 -11.64 -7.25
CA SER A 78 -0.42 -10.36 -7.63
C SER A 78 -0.83 -9.21 -6.70
N VAL A 79 -2.09 -9.19 -6.27
CA VAL A 79 -2.61 -8.22 -5.30
C VAL A 79 -2.03 -8.48 -3.90
N ARG A 80 -1.87 -9.75 -3.51
CA ARG A 80 -1.22 -10.17 -2.26
C ARG A 80 0.22 -9.70 -2.20
N ARG A 81 0.99 -9.88 -3.27
CA ARG A 81 2.37 -9.33 -3.38
C ARG A 81 2.39 -7.81 -3.23
N TYR A 82 1.50 -7.11 -3.94
CA TYR A 82 1.37 -5.65 -3.83
C TYR A 82 1.12 -5.19 -2.39
N LEU A 83 0.16 -5.80 -1.69
CA LEU A 83 -0.14 -5.46 -0.29
C LEU A 83 1.01 -5.81 0.66
N GLY A 84 1.73 -6.91 0.40
CA GLY A 84 2.95 -7.26 1.13
C GLY A 84 4.03 -6.17 1.00
N TYR A 85 4.32 -5.73 -0.23
CA TYR A 85 5.26 -4.64 -0.49
C TYR A 85 4.79 -3.33 0.13
N PHE A 86 3.49 -3.00 0.05
CA PHE A 86 2.92 -1.81 0.65
C PHE A 86 3.14 -1.81 2.17
N LYS A 87 2.86 -2.94 2.85
CA LYS A 87 3.11 -3.09 4.29
C LYS A 87 4.58 -2.86 4.63
N TRP A 88 5.50 -3.55 3.95
CA TRP A 88 6.93 -3.43 4.26
C TRP A 88 7.46 -2.03 3.99
N ALA A 89 7.09 -1.42 2.86
CA ALA A 89 7.44 -0.04 2.54
C ALA A 89 6.90 0.93 3.61
N TYR A 90 5.65 0.74 4.05
CA TYR A 90 5.05 1.56 5.10
C TYR A 90 5.83 1.46 6.41
N GLU A 91 6.19 0.24 6.83
CA GLU A 91 7.00 0.03 8.03
C GLU A 91 8.38 0.68 7.94
N VAL A 92 9.03 0.64 6.77
CA VAL A 92 10.31 1.33 6.55
C VAL A 92 10.13 2.84 6.65
N VAL A 93 9.14 3.41 5.97
CA VAL A 93 8.87 4.86 5.97
C VAL A 93 8.58 5.37 7.38
N GLU A 94 7.70 4.69 8.11
CA GLU A 94 7.31 5.06 9.48
C GLU A 94 8.48 4.93 10.47
N LYS A 95 9.14 3.76 10.53
CA LYS A 95 10.20 3.51 11.52
C LYS A 95 11.40 4.42 11.30
N ASN A 96 11.72 4.71 10.05
CA ASN A 96 12.80 5.63 9.70
C ASN A 96 12.34 7.08 9.62
N ARG A 97 11.06 7.41 9.93
CA ARG A 97 10.52 8.78 9.89
C ARG A 97 10.84 9.50 8.57
N ILE A 98 10.70 8.80 7.44
CA ILE A 98 10.97 9.38 6.12
C ILE A 98 9.83 10.33 5.76
N THR A 99 10.10 11.62 5.72
CA THR A 99 9.08 12.67 5.49
C THR A 99 9.00 13.13 4.05
N SER A 100 10.05 12.90 3.25
CA SER A 100 10.06 13.23 1.83
C SER A 100 9.08 12.33 1.06
N PRO A 101 8.28 12.87 0.12
CA PRO A 101 7.43 12.07 -0.74
C PRO A 101 8.24 11.03 -1.52
N LEU A 102 7.76 9.80 -1.55
CA LEU A 102 8.35 8.70 -2.32
C LEU A 102 7.34 8.24 -3.37
N ASP A 103 7.80 8.05 -4.61
CA ASP A 103 6.97 7.61 -5.74
C ASP A 103 7.51 6.34 -6.41
N ASN A 104 8.67 5.85 -6.00
CA ASN A 104 9.28 4.64 -6.55
C ASN A 104 10.24 3.98 -5.54
N PHE A 105 10.57 2.72 -5.80
CA PHE A 105 11.41 1.88 -4.95
C PHE A 105 12.83 2.43 -4.77
N ASN A 106 13.45 2.95 -5.83
CA ASN A 106 14.81 3.49 -5.75
C ASN A 106 14.89 4.68 -4.79
N LYS A 107 13.90 5.58 -4.80
CA LYS A 107 13.85 6.68 -3.83
C LYS A 107 13.70 6.20 -2.39
N LEU A 108 12.97 5.11 -2.14
CA LEU A 108 12.89 4.51 -0.81
C LEU A 108 14.26 3.96 -0.38
N VAL A 109 14.96 3.25 -1.26
CA VAL A 109 16.30 2.72 -1.00
C VAL A 109 17.28 3.88 -0.72
N ASP A 110 17.30 4.91 -1.56
CA ASP A 110 18.15 6.08 -1.37
C ASP A 110 17.86 6.79 -0.04
N ALA A 111 16.59 6.92 0.33
CA ALA A 111 16.19 7.53 1.59
C ALA A 111 16.60 6.68 2.81
N PHE A 112 16.55 5.35 2.67
CA PHE A 112 17.01 4.42 3.70
C PHE A 112 18.53 4.46 3.89
N LEU A 113 19.30 4.52 2.79
CA LEU A 113 20.78 4.56 2.85
C LEU A 113 21.34 5.89 3.39
N LYS A 114 20.54 6.96 3.41
CA LYS A 114 20.92 8.28 3.95
C LYS A 114 20.67 8.43 5.45
N ARG A 115 20.12 7.40 6.11
CA ARG A 115 19.82 7.37 7.55
C ARG A 115 21.01 6.84 8.34
#